data_AF-A0A1Z9AGI2-F1
#
_entry.id   AF-A0A1Z9AGI2-F1
#
_cell.length_a   1.000
_cell.length_b   1.000
_cell.length_c   1.000
_cell.angle_alpha   90.00
_cell.angle_beta   90.00
_cell.angle_gamma   90.00
#
_symmetry.space_group_name_H-M   'P 1'
#
loop_
_entity.id
_entity.type
_entity.pdbx_description
1 polymer ?
#
loop_
_entity_poly.entity_id
_entity_poly.type
_entity_poly.pdbx_seq_one_letter_code
_entity_poly.pdbx_strand_id
1 'polypeptide(L)' 'MGLLLISLVSGSLLACALWLAVGNQLPVNDEEKWPAIANILSYAVAIAATLYLFIFVLV' A
#
# COMPACT_ATOMS: atom_id res chain seq x y z
N MET A 1 -24.23 -7.93 -2.70
CA MET A 1 -23.37 -7.79 -1.50
C MET A 1 -22.18 -8.74 -1.50
N GLY A 2 -22.32 -10.00 -1.94
CA GLY A 2 -21.18 -10.93 -2.04
C GLY A 2 -20.01 -10.41 -2.90
N LEU A 3 -20.29 -9.72 -4.01
CA LEU A 3 -19.25 -9.06 -4.83
C LEU A 3 -18.43 -8.03 -4.06
N LEU A 4 -19.05 -7.22 -3.18
CA LEU A 4 -18.31 -6.24 -2.38
C LEU A 4 -17.35 -6.92 -1.39
N LEU A 5 -17.80 -8.01 -0.77
CA LEU A 5 -16.95 -8.80 0.14
C LEU A 5 -15.77 -9.42 -0.60
N ILE A 6 -16.02 -10.00 -1.78
CA ILE A 6 -14.95 -10.58 -2.61
C ILE A 6 -13.97 -9.49 -3.05
N SER A 7 -14.45 -8.34 -3.52
CA SER A 7 -13.59 -7.21 -3.89
C SER A 7 -12.76 -6.68 -2.73
N LEU A 8 -13.33 -6.61 -1.52
CA LEU A 8 -12.62 -6.19 -0.32
C LEU A 8 -11.50 -7.18 0.04
N VAL A 9 -11.82 -8.48 0.06
CA VAL A 9 -10.83 -9.54 0.36
C VAL A 9 -9.74 -9.56 -0.70
N SER A 10 -10.09 -9.58 -1.98
CA SER A 10 -9.10 -9.56 -3.07
C SER A 10 -8.25 -8.29 -3.06
N GLY A 11 -8.86 -7.13 -2.80
CA GLY A 11 -8.15 -5.85 -2.71
C GLY A 11 -7.16 -5.81 -1.54
N SER A 12 -7.56 -6.30 -0.38
CA SER A 12 -6.67 -6.40 0.79
C SER A 12 -5.51 -7.38 0.58
N LEU A 13 -5.76 -8.54 -0.05
CA LEU A 13 -4.71 -9.50 -0.42
C LEU A 13 -3.72 -8.90 -1.42
N LEU A 14 -4.20 -8.21 -2.44
CA LEU A 14 -3.35 -7.51 -3.42
C LEU A 14 -2.52 -6.40 -2.76
N ALA A 15 -3.11 -5.61 -1.85
CA ALA A 15 -2.40 -4.58 -1.12
C ALA A 15 -1.26 -5.15 -0.26
N CYS A 16 -1.49 -6.28 0.41
CA CYS A 16 -0.47 -7.01 1.16
C CYS A 16 0.64 -7.55 0.25
N ALA A 17 0.28 -8.15 -0.88
CA ALA A 17 1.26 -8.66 -1.85
C ALA A 17 2.14 -7.54 -2.41
N LEU A 18 1.54 -6.40 -2.75
CA LEU A 18 2.28 -5.21 -3.21
C LEU A 18 3.17 -4.62 -2.11
N TRP A 19 2.72 -4.63 -0.85
CA TRP A 19 3.57 -4.22 0.28
C TRP A 19 4.78 -5.14 0.46
N LEU A 20 4.60 -6.46 0.35
CA LEU A 20 5.71 -7.41 0.40
C LEU A 20 6.70 -7.22 -0.74
N ALA A 21 6.21 -6.92 -1.95
CA ALA A 21 7.04 -6.72 -3.13
C ALA A 21 7.82 -5.39 -3.10
N VAL A 22 7.16 -4.29 -2.71
CA VAL A 22 7.70 -2.93 -2.85
C VAL A 22 7.86 -2.23 -1.49
N GLY A 23 6.84 -2.29 -0.63
CA GLY A 23 6.84 -1.62 0.67
C GLY A 23 7.97 -2.10 1.59
N ASN A 24 8.19 -3.41 1.71
CA ASN A 24 9.25 -4.01 2.55
C ASN A 24 10.68 -3.65 2.10
N GLN A 25 10.85 -2.99 0.95
CA GLN A 25 12.13 -2.48 0.49
C GLN A 25 12.41 -1.06 0.99
N LEU A 26 11.46 -0.42 1.69
CA LEU A 26 11.64 0.91 2.29
C LEU A 26 12.45 0.82 3.61
N PRO A 27 13.42 1.72 3.83
CA PRO A 27 13.93 2.75 2.91
C PRO A 27 14.81 2.13 1.81
N VAL A 28 14.58 2.55 0.56
CA VAL A 28 15.36 2.07 -0.58
C VAL A 28 16.78 2.65 -0.48
N ASN A 29 17.80 1.78 -0.55
CA ASN A 29 19.24 2.11 -0.44
C ASN A 29 19.77 2.46 0.95
N ASP A 30 19.13 2.01 2.04
CA ASP A 30 19.70 2.10 3.39
C ASP A 30 20.03 0.70 3.94
N GLU A 31 21.14 0.58 4.66
CA GLU A 31 21.51 -0.69 5.33
C GLU A 31 20.61 -0.97 6.54
N GLU A 32 20.06 0.09 7.14
CA GLU A 32 19.17 -0.01 8.30
C GLU A 32 17.70 0.05 7.87
N LYS A 33 17.04 -1.12 7.89
CA LYS A 33 15.62 -1.22 7.62
C LYS A 33 14.80 -0.47 8.67
N TRP A 34 13.78 0.26 8.21
CA TRP A 34 12.81 0.86 9.12
C TRP A 34 12.07 -0.22 9.93
N PRO A 35 11.66 0.10 11.16
CA PRO A 35 10.77 -0.77 11.92
C PRO A 35 9.50 -1.03 11.11
N ALA A 36 9.02 -2.28 11.15
CA ALA A 36 7.94 -2.76 10.28
C ALA A 36 6.70 -1.85 10.29
N ILE A 37 6.34 -1.30 11.46
CA ILE A 37 5.20 -0.38 11.62
C ILE A 37 5.40 0.90 10.82
N ALA A 38 6.59 1.51 10.89
CA ALA A 38 6.90 2.74 10.16
C ALA A 38 6.90 2.51 8.65
N ASN A 39 7.44 1.36 8.21
CA ASN A 39 7.41 0.95 6.81
C ASN A 39 5.96 0.80 6.30
N ILE A 40 5.11 0.05 7.01
CA ILE A 40 3.70 -0.15 6.63
C ILE A 40 2.94 1.18 6.59
N LEU A 41 3.12 2.04 7.60
CA LEU A 41 2.47 3.35 7.65
C LEU A 41 2.89 4.24 6.48
N SER A 42 4.18 4.29 6.17
CA SER A 42 4.69 5.10 5.06
C SER A 42 4.12 4.63 3.71
N TYR A 43 4.03 3.32 3.50
CA TYR A 43 3.43 2.73 2.31
C TYR A 43 1.92 3.01 2.23
N ALA A 44 1.19 2.88 3.35
CA ALA A 44 -0.23 3.17 3.40
C ALA A 44 -0.53 4.64 3.05
N VAL A 45 0.27 5.58 3.58
CA VAL A 45 0.16 7.01 3.26
C VAL A 45 0.46 7.26 1.78
N ALA A 46 1.49 6.62 1.23
CA ALA A 46 1.84 6.76 -0.19
C ALA A 46 0.73 6.26 -1.12
N ILE A 47 0.10 5.12 -0.81
CA ILE A 47 -1.07 4.63 -1.57
C ILE A 47 -2.23 5.60 -1.43
N ALA A 48 -2.56 6.04 -0.20
CA ALA A 48 -3.68 6.94 0.03
C ALA A 48 -3.53 8.25 -0.76
N ALA A 49 -2.32 8.82 -0.77
CA ALA A 49 -2.00 9.99 -1.56
C ALA A 49 -2.13 9.72 -3.07
N THR A 50 -1.62 8.58 -3.55
CA THR A 50 -1.71 8.19 -4.96
C THR A 50 -3.16 8.01 -5.40
N LEU A 51 -3.98 7.33 -4.60
CA LEU A 51 -5.41 7.15 -4.87
C LEU A 51 -6.16 8.48 -4.86
N TYR A 52 -5.86 9.36 -3.90
CA TYR A 52 -6.45 10.69 -3.85
C TYR A 52 -6.15 11.50 -5.11
N LEU A 53 -4.87 11.57 -5.52
CA LEU A 53 -4.49 12.27 -6.74
C LEU A 53 -5.14 11.66 -7.98
N PHE A 54 -5.17 10.32 -8.07
CA PHE A 54 -5.80 9.65 -9.20
C PHE A 54 -7.29 9.98 -9.30
N ILE A 55 -8.03 9.90 -8.20
CA ILE A 55 -9.49 10.06 -8.19
C ILE A 55 -9.92 11.53 -8.33
N PHE A 56 -9.22 12.46 -7.69
CA PHE A 56 -9.68 13.85 -7.55
C PHE A 56 -8.94 14.86 -8.44
N VAL A 57 -7.80 14.48 -9.01
CA VAL A 57 -6.98 15.39 -9.82
C VAL A 57 -6.83 14.89 -11.26
N LEU A 58 -6.68 13.58 -11.46
CA LEU A 58 -6.38 12.97 -12.76
C LEU A 58 -7.60 12.43 -13.51
N VAL A 59 -8.66 12.03 -12.79
CA VAL A 59 -9.97 11.60 -13.32
C VAL A 59 -10.92 12.79 -13.38
#